data_AF-A0A1H6DXD6-F1
#
_entry.id   AF-A0A1H6DXD6-F1
#
_cell.length_a   1.000
_cell.length_b   1.000
_cell.length_c   1.000
_cell.angle_alpha   90.00
_cell.angle_beta   90.00
_cell.angle_gamma   90.00
#
_symmetry.space_group_name_H-M   'P 1'
#
loop_
_entity.id
_entity.type
_entity.pdbx_description
1 polymer ?
#
loop_
_entity_poly.entity_id
_entity_poly.type
_entity_poly.pdbx_seq_one_letter_code
_entity_poly.pdbx_strand_id
1 'polypeptide(L)'
;MKNTKRRPVTVGQMLVSEFLEPMDIELRELAEAMGVHRNTLSRIVHDKGILTAPMAIKLAVALGNTPEFWLNIQHAVEIWDVTHRAYDQEASNVRRIVPHVAQAGA
;
A
#
# COMPACT_ATOMS: atom_id res chain seq x y z
N MET A 1 -14.93 4.58 6.75
CA MET A 1 -14.19 3.71 5.79
C MET A 1 -15.15 2.63 5.32
N LYS A 2 -15.28 2.40 4.01
CA LYS A 2 -16.28 1.46 3.48
C LYS A 2 -15.83 0.03 3.80
N ASN A 3 -16.58 -0.67 4.65
CA ASN A 3 -16.41 -2.11 4.90
C ASN A 3 -16.95 -2.86 3.67
N THR A 4 -16.08 -3.14 2.71
CA THR A 4 -16.45 -3.77 1.44
C THR A 4 -16.18 -5.27 1.50
N LYS A 5 -17.11 -6.09 0.98
CA LYS A 5 -16.96 -7.55 0.94
C LYS A 5 -15.82 -8.03 0.03
N ARG A 6 -15.34 -7.19 -0.88
CA ARG A 6 -14.28 -7.53 -1.84
C ARG A 6 -12.99 -6.82 -1.47
N ARG A 7 -11.87 -7.53 -1.57
CA ARG A 7 -10.55 -6.93 -1.40
C ARG A 7 -10.35 -5.79 -2.40
N PRO A 8 -9.85 -4.61 -1.96
CA PRO A 8 -9.56 -3.51 -2.86
C PRO A 8 -8.55 -3.90 -3.94
N VAL A 9 -8.55 -3.14 -5.04
CA VAL A 9 -7.51 -3.24 -6.06
C VAL A 9 -6.16 -2.91 -5.45
N THR A 10 -5.12 -3.66 -5.82
CA THR A 10 -3.77 -3.39 -5.36
C THR A 10 -3.12 -2.24 -6.13
N VAL A 11 -2.01 -1.72 -5.61
CA VAL A 11 -1.20 -0.72 -6.32
C VAL A 11 -0.74 -1.29 -7.67
N GLY A 12 -0.33 -2.56 -7.71
CA GLY A 12 0.08 -3.22 -8.94
C GLY A 12 -1.03 -3.30 -9.97
N GLN A 13 -2.23 -3.73 -9.56
CA GLN A 13 -3.41 -3.78 -10.42
C GLN A 13 -3.80 -2.40 -10.95
N MET A 14 -3.86 -1.39 -10.08
CA MET A 14 -4.14 0.01 -10.46
C MET A 14 -3.13 0.50 -11.49
N LEU A 15 -1.84 0.24 -11.25
CA LEU A 15 -0.77 0.69 -12.12
C LEU A 15 -0.89 0.08 -13.52
N VAL A 16 -1.24 -1.20 -13.61
CA VAL A 16 -1.41 -1.89 -14.90
C VAL A 16 -2.66 -1.37 -15.62
N SER A 17 -3.84 -1.43 -14.99
CA SER A 17 -5.11 -1.20 -15.68
C SER A 17 -5.39 0.27 -16.00
N GLU A 18 -4.91 1.21 -15.17
CA GLU A 18 -5.23 2.63 -15.32
C GLU A 18 -4.07 3.46 -15.90
N PHE A 19 -2.86 2.90 -15.98
CA PHE A 19 -1.69 3.64 -16.46
C PHE A 19 -0.91 2.88 -17.54
N LEU A 20 -0.34 1.71 -17.25
CA LEU A 20 0.53 1.02 -18.23
C LEU A 20 -0.22 0.62 -19.50
N GLU A 21 -1.39 -0.03 -19.37
CA GLU A 21 -2.19 -0.47 -20.52
C GLU A 21 -2.81 0.73 -21.27
N PRO A 22 -3.46 1.71 -20.61
CA PRO A 22 -4.07 2.84 -21.34
C PRO A 22 -3.07 3.79 -21.98
N MET A 23 -1.86 3.91 -21.42
CA MET A 23 -0.80 4.75 -21.96
C MET A 23 0.11 4.01 -22.96
N ASP A 24 -0.05 2.69 -23.12
CA ASP A 24 0.80 1.83 -23.96
C ASP A 24 2.30 1.97 -23.65
N ILE A 25 2.64 2.02 -22.34
CA ILE A 25 4.03 2.13 -21.88
C ILE A 25 4.53 0.84 -21.23
N GLU A 26 5.80 0.53 -21.44
CA GLU A 26 6.41 -0.64 -20.82
C GLU A 26 6.76 -0.40 -19.35
N LEU A 27 6.70 -1.47 -18.55
CA LEU A 27 7.15 -1.44 -17.15
C LEU A 27 8.62 -0.96 -17.00
N ARG A 28 9.46 -1.26 -18.00
CA ARG A 28 10.86 -0.84 -18.02
C ARG A 28 10.98 0.67 -18.16
N GLU A 29 10.22 1.26 -19.06
CA GLU A 29 10.20 2.71 -19.30
C GLU A 29 9.76 3.46 -18.03
N LEU A 30 8.68 3.01 -17.38
CA LEU A 30 8.25 3.63 -16.13
C LEU A 30 9.30 3.48 -15.01
N ALA A 31 9.96 2.32 -14.90
CA ALA A 31 11.01 2.13 -13.91
C ALA A 31 12.21 3.07 -14.15
N GLU A 32 12.60 3.26 -15.41
CA GLU A 32 13.63 4.23 -15.82
C GLU A 32 13.21 5.66 -15.44
N ALA A 33 11.98 6.07 -15.75
CA ALA A 33 11.43 7.40 -15.40
C ALA A 33 11.40 7.66 -13.88
N MET A 34 11.10 6.62 -13.09
CA MET A 34 11.10 6.68 -11.62
C MET A 34 12.52 6.65 -11.01
N GLY A 35 13.55 6.39 -11.82
CA GLY A 35 14.92 6.18 -11.34
C GLY A 35 15.00 5.01 -10.35
N VAL A 36 14.37 3.87 -10.68
CA VAL A 36 14.43 2.64 -9.88
C VAL A 36 14.76 1.44 -10.77
N HIS A 37 15.28 0.38 -10.16
CA HIS A 37 15.49 -0.86 -10.89
C HIS A 37 14.15 -1.47 -11.32
N ARG A 38 14.04 -1.98 -12.56
CA ARG A 38 12.82 -2.64 -13.08
C ARG A 38 12.26 -3.71 -12.14
N ASN A 39 13.14 -4.50 -11.51
CA ASN A 39 12.71 -5.52 -10.55
C ASN A 39 11.99 -4.95 -9.32
N THR A 40 12.35 -3.73 -8.88
CA THR A 40 11.66 -3.05 -7.79
C THR A 40 10.20 -2.78 -8.16
N LEU A 41 9.98 -2.20 -9.35
CA LEU A 41 8.62 -1.92 -9.83
C LEU A 41 7.85 -3.21 -10.15
N SER A 42 8.51 -4.22 -10.72
CA SER A 42 7.92 -5.53 -10.98
C SER A 42 7.40 -6.21 -9.71
N ARG A 43 8.11 -6.07 -8.58
CA ARG A 43 7.60 -6.59 -7.30
C ARG A 43 6.31 -5.91 -6.86
N ILE A 44 6.15 -4.60 -7.10
CA ILE A 44 4.90 -3.89 -6.82
C ILE A 44 3.77 -4.38 -7.74
N VAL A 45 4.03 -4.51 -9.04
CA VAL A 45 3.05 -4.98 -10.02
C VAL A 45 2.51 -6.38 -9.71
N HIS A 46 3.36 -7.26 -9.19
CA HIS A 46 2.98 -8.64 -8.88
C HIS A 46 2.61 -8.86 -7.40
N ASP A 47 2.33 -7.80 -6.64
CA ASP A 47 1.96 -7.86 -5.22
C ASP A 47 3.00 -8.58 -4.33
N LYS A 48 4.27 -8.61 -4.77
CA LYS A 48 5.42 -9.17 -4.02
C LYS A 48 6.20 -8.09 -3.26
N GLY A 49 5.75 -6.84 -3.32
CA GLY A 49 6.36 -5.69 -2.68
C GLY A 49 5.29 -4.74 -2.17
N ILE A 50 5.65 -3.97 -1.15
CA ILE A 50 4.80 -2.95 -0.55
C ILE A 50 5.19 -1.60 -1.16
N LEU A 51 4.20 -0.79 -1.52
CA LEU A 51 4.46 0.58 -1.93
C LEU A 51 4.88 1.41 -0.70
N THR A 52 6.10 1.91 -0.72
CA THR A 52 6.63 2.81 0.33
C THR A 52 6.44 4.28 -0.06
N ALA A 53 6.51 5.20 0.92
CA ALA A 53 6.41 6.64 0.66
C ALA A 53 7.43 7.15 -0.40
N PRO A 54 8.72 6.75 -0.40
CA PRO A 54 9.65 7.10 -1.48
C PRO A 54 9.23 6.59 -2.87
N MET A 55 8.57 5.43 -2.95
CA MET A 55 8.04 4.92 -4.23
C MET A 55 6.79 5.69 -4.66
N ALA A 56 5.93 6.08 -3.71
CA ALA A 56 4.71 6.83 -3.97
C ALA A 56 5.01 8.21 -4.59
N ILE A 57 5.98 8.96 -4.05
CA ILE A 57 6.38 10.25 -4.64
C ILE A 57 6.98 10.08 -6.04
N LYS A 58 7.74 9.01 -6.29
CA LYS A 58 8.30 8.71 -7.61
C LYS A 58 7.21 8.39 -8.64
N LEU A 59 6.23 7.56 -8.28
CA LEU A 59 5.08 7.27 -9.15
C LEU A 59 4.27 8.53 -9.43
N ALA A 60 4.03 9.35 -8.40
CA ALA A 60 3.28 10.58 -8.52
C ALA A 60 3.90 11.55 -9.53
N VAL A 61 5.22 11.74 -9.45
CA VAL A 61 5.98 12.57 -10.41
C VAL A 61 5.96 11.95 -11.79
N ALA A 62 6.19 10.63 -11.92
CA ALA A 62 6.27 9.96 -13.22
C ALA A 62 4.93 9.92 -13.98
N LEU A 63 3.80 9.87 -13.26
CA LEU A 63 2.46 9.66 -13.85
C LEU A 63 1.52 10.87 -13.68
N GLY A 64 1.99 11.97 -13.10
CA GLY A 64 1.25 13.23 -13.01
C GLY A 64 0.08 13.22 -12.03
N ASN A 65 0.20 12.52 -10.89
CA ASN A 65 -0.82 12.52 -9.84
C ASN A 65 -0.17 12.80 -8.47
N THR A 66 -0.84 12.45 -7.36
CA THR A 66 -0.34 12.76 -6.01
C THR A 66 0.20 11.52 -5.29
N PRO A 67 1.20 11.66 -4.40
CA PRO A 67 1.68 10.54 -3.58
C PRO A 67 0.56 9.91 -2.73
N GLU A 68 -0.37 10.74 -2.25
CA GLU A 68 -1.53 10.31 -1.47
C GLU A 68 -2.43 9.37 -2.25
N PHE A 69 -2.59 9.56 -3.56
CA PHE A 69 -3.37 8.65 -4.41
C PHE A 69 -2.85 7.22 -4.26
N TRP A 70 -1.54 7.03 -4.41
CA TRP A 70 -0.92 5.70 -4.33
C TRP A 70 -0.90 5.13 -2.92
N LEU A 71 -0.58 5.96 -1.92
CA LEU A 71 -0.57 5.55 -0.51
C LEU A 71 -1.97 5.12 -0.04
N ASN A 72 -3.01 5.78 -0.50
CA ASN A 72 -4.39 5.43 -0.14
C ASN A 72 -4.80 4.06 -0.69
N ILE A 73 -4.30 3.66 -1.86
CA ILE A 73 -4.55 2.32 -2.43
C ILE A 73 -3.86 1.25 -1.58
N GLN A 74 -2.57 1.44 -1.28
CA GLN A 74 -1.82 0.54 -0.41
C GLN A 74 -2.50 0.39 0.96
N HIS A 75 -2.86 1.51 1.58
CA HIS A 75 -3.50 1.53 2.89
C HIS A 75 -4.88 0.85 2.87
N ALA A 76 -5.68 1.07 1.83
CA ALA A 76 -6.98 0.42 1.69
C ALA A 76 -6.86 -1.12 1.66
N VAL A 77 -5.85 -1.64 0.95
CA VAL A 77 -5.55 -3.08 0.91
C VAL A 77 -5.13 -3.58 2.29
N GLU A 78 -4.19 -2.90 2.96
CA GLU A 78 -3.70 -3.30 4.29
C GLU A 78 -4.82 -3.34 5.33
N ILE A 79 -5.69 -2.32 5.35
CA ILE A 79 -6.86 -2.28 6.22
C ILE A 79 -7.80 -3.45 5.92
N TRP A 80 -8.02 -3.76 4.64
CA TRP A 80 -8.86 -4.89 4.27
C TRP A 80 -8.27 -6.20 4.77
N ASP A 81 -6.97 -6.42 4.58
CA ASP A 81 -6.28 -7.64 5.02
C ASP A 81 -6.32 -7.79 6.55
N VAL A 82 -6.11 -6.70 7.31
CA VAL A 82 -6.23 -6.68 8.78
C VAL A 82 -7.67 -6.98 9.23
N THR A 83 -8.68 -6.34 8.61
CA THR A 83 -10.08 -6.56 8.97
C THR A 83 -10.59 -7.96 8.61
N HIS A 84 -9.95 -8.61 7.64
CA HIS A 84 -10.24 -9.98 7.21
C HIS A 84 -9.28 -11.01 7.83
N ARG A 85 -8.67 -10.68 8.97
CA ARG A 85 -7.91 -11.61 9.81
C ARG A 85 -6.67 -12.23 9.15
N ALA A 86 -6.13 -11.61 8.10
CA ALA A 86 -4.94 -12.10 7.40
C ALA A 86 -3.71 -12.16 8.33
N TYR A 87 -3.70 -11.34 9.39
CA TYR A 87 -2.60 -11.19 10.34
C TYR A 87 -2.97 -11.59 11.78
N ASP A 88 -4.03 -12.38 12.00
CA ASP A 88 -4.49 -12.72 13.36
C ASP A 88 -3.39 -13.39 14.21
N GLN A 89 -2.46 -14.13 13.60
CA GLN A 89 -1.33 -14.73 14.30
C GLN A 89 -0.40 -13.70 14.95
N GLU A 90 -0.25 -12.51 14.36
CA GLU A 90 0.58 -11.43 14.92
C GLU A 90 0.06 -10.95 16.29
N ALA A 91 -1.24 -11.13 16.56
CA ALA A 91 -1.86 -10.74 17.81
C ALA A 91 -1.81 -11.83 18.90
N SER A 92 -1.28 -13.03 18.63
CA SER A 92 -1.45 -14.20 19.50
C SER A 92 -0.88 -14.04 20.92
N ASN A 93 0.13 -13.18 21.09
CA ASN A 93 0.80 -12.91 22.37
C ASN A 93 0.73 -11.43 22.79
N VAL A 94 -0.18 -10.66 22.18
CA VAL A 94 -0.32 -9.23 22.46
C VAL A 94 -1.37 -9.03 23.55
N ARG A 95 -1.03 -8.24 24.57
CA ARG A 95 -1.98 -7.85 25.64
C ARG A 95 -2.34 -6.37 25.53
N ARG A 96 -3.59 -6.04 25.87
CA ARG A 96 -4.02 -4.65 25.99
C ARG A 96 -3.33 -3.98 27.18
N ILE A 97 -2.71 -2.81 26.96
CA ILE A 97 -2.21 -1.96 28.04
C ILE A 97 -3.41 -1.32 28.75
N VAL A 98 -3.41 -1.36 30.08
CA VAL A 98 -4.35 -0.63 30.92
C VAL A 98 -3.61 0.60 31.47
N PRO A 99 -4.18 1.82 31.40
CA PRO A 99 -3.56 3.01 31.98
C PRO A 99 -3.35 2.87 33.49
N HIS A 100 -2.16 3.19 33.98
CA HIS A 100 -1.88 3.30 35.41
C HIS A 100 -2.35 4.68 35.90
N VAL A 101 -3.66 4.90 36.01
CA VAL A 101 -4.15 6.11 36.67
C VAL A 101 -3.80 5.98 38.15
N ALA A 102 -2.99 6.94 38.63
CA ALA A 102 -2.43 6.99 39.96
C ALA A 102 -3.52 6.83 41.05
N GLN A 103 -3.27 5.94 42.00
CA GLN A 103 -3.86 6.03 43.32
C GLN A 103 -3.34 7.31 44.00
N ALA A 104 -3.94 8.45 43.69
CA ALA A 104 -3.74 9.71 44.41
C ALA A 104 -5.12 10.21 44.82
N GLY A 105 -5.57 9.72 45.98
CA GLY A 105 -6.89 10.02 46.54
C GLY A 105 -7.14 9.20 47.79
N ALA A 106 -6.29 9.38 48.80
CA ALA A 106 -6.58 9.06 50.19
C ALA A 106 -6.12 10.25 51.04
#